data_AF-A0A6P6NT43-F1
#
_entry.id   AF-A0A6P6NT43-F1
#
_cell.length_a   1.000
_cell.length_b   1.000
_cell.length_c   1.000
_cell.angle_alpha   90.00
_cell.angle_beta   90.00
_cell.angle_gamma   90.00
#
_symmetry.space_group_name_H-M   'P 1'
#
loop_
_entity.id
_entity.type
_entity.pdbx_description
1 polymer ?
#
loop_
_entity_poly.entity_id
_entity_poly.type
_entity_poly.pdbx_seq_one_letter_code
_entity_poly.pdbx_strand_id
1 'polypeptide(L)'
;MEMDGSGRRVLVDDNLPHIFGFTLLGDYIYWTDWQRRSIERVHKLSLEREVIVDQLPDLMGIKATHVHQTFGVNPCAHANGGCSHLCLYKPQGVSCACPIGLELMADLSTCIIPRPSCCSPATRTSGASRWRPTTTT
;
A
#
# COMPACT_ATOMS: atom_id res chain seq x y z
N MET A 1 -6.67 22.12 -1.17
CA MET A 1 -5.23 21.96 -1.45
C MET A 1 -5.15 21.06 -2.65
N GLU A 2 -4.51 21.55 -3.68
CA GLU A 2 -4.26 20.78 -4.90
C GLU A 2 -3.12 19.79 -4.66
N MET A 3 -2.92 18.84 -5.57
CA MET A 3 -1.87 17.81 -5.44
C MET A 3 -0.44 18.39 -5.50
N ASP A 4 -0.26 19.58 -6.07
CA ASP A 4 1.01 20.33 -6.07
C ASP A 4 1.29 21.07 -4.75
N GLY A 5 0.31 21.05 -3.84
CA GLY A 5 0.35 21.69 -2.55
C GLY A 5 -0.07 23.15 -2.50
N SER A 6 -0.45 23.73 -3.63
CA SER A 6 -1.07 25.05 -3.70
C SER A 6 -2.53 25.01 -3.20
N GLY A 7 -3.15 26.19 -3.02
CA GLY A 7 -4.58 26.28 -2.71
C GLY A 7 -4.99 25.65 -1.38
N ARG A 8 -4.12 25.67 -0.36
CA ARG A 8 -4.49 25.25 0.99
C ARG A 8 -5.50 26.25 1.58
N ARG A 9 -6.64 25.73 2.05
CA ARG A 9 -7.68 26.50 2.75
C ARG A 9 -8.30 25.63 3.84
N VAL A 10 -8.85 26.28 4.86
CA VAL A 10 -9.66 25.63 5.90
C VAL A 10 -11.10 25.56 5.39
N LEU A 11 -11.75 24.40 5.55
CA LEU A 11 -13.16 24.21 5.15
C LEU A 11 -14.10 24.33 6.35
N VAL A 12 -13.74 23.70 7.47
CA VAL A 12 -14.47 23.72 8.74
C VAL A 12 -13.44 23.71 9.85
N ASP A 13 -13.58 24.60 10.82
CA ASP A 13 -12.75 24.69 12.04
C ASP A 13 -13.58 24.53 13.32
N ASP A 14 -14.89 24.67 13.24
CA ASP A 14 -15.79 24.60 14.40
C ASP A 14 -16.23 23.17 14.75
N ASN A 15 -16.26 22.87 16.05
CA ASN A 15 -16.98 21.72 16.60
C ASN A 15 -16.52 20.35 16.04
N LEU A 16 -15.20 20.15 16.03
CA LEU A 16 -14.52 18.91 15.60
C LEU A 16 -13.62 18.37 16.73
N PRO A 17 -14.20 17.92 17.85
CA PRO A 17 -13.44 17.54 19.05
C PRO A 17 -12.46 16.38 18.82
N HIS A 18 -12.88 15.32 18.11
CA HIS A 18 -12.02 14.15 17.89
C HIS A 18 -12.38 13.38 16.61
N ILE A 19 -11.92 13.90 15.47
CA ILE A 19 -12.06 13.21 14.19
C ILE A 19 -11.10 12.02 14.13
N PHE A 20 -11.61 10.83 13.83
CA PHE A 20 -10.79 9.62 13.69
C PHE A 20 -10.70 9.14 12.23
N GLY A 21 -11.85 8.91 11.60
CA GLY A 21 -11.97 8.47 10.23
C GLY A 21 -12.39 9.60 9.32
N PHE A 22 -11.85 9.64 8.10
CA PHE A 22 -12.19 10.64 7.08
C PHE A 22 -12.23 10.00 5.70
N THR A 23 -13.18 10.42 4.87
CA THR A 23 -13.28 9.95 3.49
C THR A 23 -13.97 10.98 2.58
N LEU A 24 -13.73 10.88 1.27
CA LEU A 24 -14.28 11.77 0.26
C LEU A 24 -14.95 10.93 -0.83
N LEU A 25 -16.16 11.32 -1.22
CA LEU A 25 -16.89 10.74 -2.35
C LEU A 25 -17.75 11.83 -3.02
N GLY A 26 -17.52 12.06 -4.31
CA GLY A 26 -18.22 13.11 -5.07
C GLY A 26 -17.94 14.51 -4.52
N ASP A 27 -19.00 15.26 -4.21
CA ASP A 27 -18.92 16.61 -3.66
C ASP A 27 -18.95 16.67 -2.13
N TYR A 28 -19.02 15.51 -1.48
CA TYR A 28 -19.11 15.40 -0.03
C TYR A 28 -17.85 14.81 0.59
N ILE A 29 -17.54 15.36 1.75
CA ILE A 29 -16.52 14.89 2.68
C ILE A 29 -17.26 14.32 3.88
N TYR A 30 -16.83 13.15 4.35
CA TYR A 30 -17.42 12.45 5.48
C TYR A 30 -16.37 12.21 6.54
N TRP A 31 -16.73 12.34 7.81
CA TRP A 31 -15.84 11.98 8.91
C TRP A 31 -16.60 11.34 10.08
N THR A 32 -15.86 10.60 10.90
CA THR A 32 -16.34 10.08 12.18
C THR A 32 -15.81 10.94 13.32
N ASP A 33 -16.69 11.24 14.27
CA ASP A 33 -16.34 11.90 15.52
C ASP A 33 -16.49 10.92 16.67
N TRP A 34 -15.38 10.59 17.32
CA TRP A 34 -15.36 9.60 18.40
C TRP A 34 -16.03 10.11 19.68
N GLN A 35 -15.90 11.41 19.98
CA GLN A 35 -16.47 11.99 21.19
C GLN A 35 -17.97 12.23 21.04
N ARG A 36 -18.42 12.65 19.85
CA ARG A 36 -19.84 12.83 19.52
C ARG A 36 -20.54 11.54 19.17
N ARG A 37 -19.80 10.49 18.82
CA ARG A 37 -20.36 9.19 18.36
C ARG A 37 -21.22 9.39 17.11
N SER A 38 -20.77 10.24 16.21
CA SER A 38 -21.53 10.61 15.02
C SER A 38 -20.69 10.46 13.75
N ILE A 39 -21.40 10.29 12.64
CA ILE A 39 -20.85 10.42 11.30
C ILE A 39 -21.47 11.67 10.69
N GLU A 40 -20.63 12.55 10.20
CA GLU A 40 -21.04 13.82 9.63
C GLU A 40 -20.54 13.95 8.20
N ARG A 41 -21.26 14.71 7.38
CA ARG A 41 -20.82 15.08 6.04
C ARG A 41 -20.84 16.58 5.85
N VAL A 42 -19.93 17.08 5.01
CA VAL A 42 -19.95 18.47 4.53
C VAL A 42 -19.84 18.51 3.02
N HIS A 43 -20.56 19.43 2.39
CA HIS A 43 -20.41 19.71 0.98
C HIS A 43 -19.19 20.61 0.74
N LYS A 44 -18.27 20.21 -0.16
CA LYS A 44 -16.94 20.82 -0.34
C LYS A 44 -16.96 22.28 -0.81
N LEU A 45 -18.06 22.72 -1.43
CA LEU A 45 -18.22 24.05 -2.02
C LEU A 45 -19.15 24.95 -1.22
N SER A 46 -20.33 24.46 -0.83
CA SER A 46 -21.32 25.24 -0.08
C SER A 46 -21.04 25.27 1.42
N LEU A 47 -20.15 24.39 1.91
CA LEU A 47 -19.82 24.23 3.34
C LEU A 47 -21.02 23.85 4.21
N GLU A 48 -22.09 23.33 3.60
CA GLU A 48 -23.26 22.82 4.29
C GLU A 48 -22.92 21.51 5.00
N ARG A 49 -23.15 21.47 6.31
CA ARG A 49 -22.80 20.36 7.20
C ARG A 49 -24.07 19.65 7.70
N GLU A 50 -24.03 18.33 7.71
CA GLU A 50 -25.15 17.48 8.13
C GLU A 50 -24.65 16.28 8.92
N VAL A 51 -25.36 15.92 9.99
CA VAL A 51 -25.14 14.68 10.75
C VAL A 51 -25.95 13.58 10.08
N ILE A 52 -25.27 12.57 9.53
CA ILE A 52 -25.94 11.47 8.81
C ILE A 52 -26.23 10.27 9.70
N VAL A 53 -25.41 10.07 10.73
CA VAL A 53 -25.58 9.02 11.74
C VAL A 53 -25.20 9.62 13.08
N ASP A 54 -25.98 9.33 14.11
CA ASP A 54 -25.73 9.78 15.47
C ASP A 54 -25.81 8.60 16.45
N GLN A 55 -25.25 8.78 17.64
CA GLN A 55 -25.26 7.79 18.74
C GLN A 55 -24.66 6.42 18.39
N LEU A 56 -23.62 6.40 17.55
CA LEU A 56 -22.89 5.20 17.16
C LEU A 56 -21.59 5.08 17.98
N PRO A 57 -21.57 4.26 19.05
CA PRO A 57 -20.37 4.08 19.87
C PRO A 57 -19.24 3.38 19.09
N ASP A 58 -18.02 3.55 19.58
CA ASP A 58 -16.81 2.86 19.07
C ASP A 58 -16.56 3.04 17.57
N LEU A 59 -16.91 4.22 17.05
CA LEU A 59 -16.63 4.60 15.67
C LEU A 59 -15.13 4.72 15.41
N MET A 60 -14.66 3.98 14.41
CA MET A 60 -13.27 3.97 13.95
C MET A 60 -13.16 4.63 12.57
N GLY A 61 -12.55 3.96 11.59
CA GLY A 61 -12.37 4.45 10.23
C GLY A 61 -13.57 4.20 9.32
N ILE A 62 -13.78 5.11 8.37
CA ILE A 62 -14.80 4.98 7.31
C ILE A 62 -14.17 5.17 5.93
N LYS A 63 -14.77 4.51 4.92
CA LYS A 63 -14.44 4.71 3.51
C LYS A 63 -15.71 4.73 2.68
N ALA A 64 -15.95 5.84 1.98
CA ALA A 64 -17.02 5.98 1.01
C ALA A 64 -16.50 5.57 -0.39
N THR A 65 -17.27 4.77 -1.12
CA THR A 65 -16.93 4.28 -2.46
C THR A 65 -18.18 3.97 -3.27
N HIS A 66 -18.07 4.03 -4.60
CA HIS A 66 -19.05 3.43 -5.48
C HIS A 66 -18.90 1.90 -5.48
N VAL A 67 -20.02 1.18 -5.47
CA VAL A 67 -20.02 -0.30 -5.35
C VAL A 67 -19.65 -0.98 -6.68
N HIS A 68 -20.10 -0.42 -7.81
CA HIS A 68 -19.94 -1.04 -9.14
C HIS A 68 -19.09 -0.19 -10.10
N GLN A 69 -18.43 0.85 -9.61
CA GLN A 69 -17.66 1.75 -10.46
C GLN A 69 -16.21 1.82 -9.97
N THR A 70 -15.29 1.60 -10.91
CA THR A 70 -13.85 1.79 -10.73
C THR A 70 -13.38 2.82 -11.74
N PHE A 71 -12.58 3.78 -11.29
CA PHE A 71 -12.09 4.86 -12.13
C PHE A 71 -10.59 4.70 -12.41
N GLY A 72 -10.23 4.91 -13.67
CA GLY A 72 -8.85 4.84 -14.14
C GLY A 72 -8.38 3.41 -14.39
N VAL A 73 -7.54 3.28 -15.41
CA VAL A 73 -6.77 2.07 -15.70
C VAL A 73 -5.33 2.49 -15.87
N ASN A 74 -4.40 1.64 -15.46
CA ASN A 74 -2.98 1.86 -15.66
C ASN A 74 -2.35 0.61 -16.32
N PRO A 75 -1.11 0.70 -16.85
CA PRO A 75 -0.49 -0.41 -17.56
C PRO A 75 -0.31 -1.69 -16.71
N CYS A 76 -0.33 -1.62 -15.38
CA CYS A 76 -0.30 -2.82 -14.54
C CYS A 76 -1.55 -3.70 -14.71
N ALA A 77 -2.67 -3.14 -15.16
CA ALA A 77 -3.88 -3.93 -15.42
C ALA A 77 -3.71 -4.92 -16.58
N HIS A 78 -2.77 -4.65 -17.49
CA HIS A 78 -2.48 -5.51 -18.64
C HIS A 78 -1.26 -6.37 -18.33
N ALA A 79 -1.47 -7.68 -18.14
CA ALA A 79 -0.41 -8.66 -17.89
C ALA A 79 0.55 -8.24 -16.76
N ASN A 80 0.03 -7.64 -15.68
CA ASN A 80 0.81 -7.13 -14.54
C ASN A 80 1.92 -6.15 -14.94
N GLY A 81 1.74 -5.40 -16.05
CA GLY A 81 2.77 -4.52 -16.60
C GLY A 81 4.05 -5.23 -17.05
N GLY A 82 3.99 -6.55 -17.26
CA GLY A 82 5.16 -7.41 -17.53
C GLY A 82 5.93 -7.85 -16.29
N CYS A 83 5.48 -7.48 -15.08
CA CYS A 83 6.16 -7.85 -13.84
C CYS A 83 5.84 -9.28 -13.42
N SER A 84 6.87 -10.01 -12.97
CA SER A 84 6.69 -11.37 -12.42
C SER A 84 5.93 -11.41 -11.10
N HIS A 85 6.06 -10.38 -10.25
CA HIS A 85 5.47 -10.33 -8.91
C HIS A 85 4.70 -9.03 -8.68
N LEU A 86 5.38 -7.94 -8.27
CA LEU A 86 4.72 -6.68 -7.94
C LEU A 86 4.86 -5.67 -9.08
N CYS A 87 3.75 -5.10 -9.54
CA CYS A 87 3.72 -3.99 -10.49
C CYS A 87 3.37 -2.69 -9.77
N LEU A 88 4.33 -1.76 -9.71
CA LEU A 88 4.16 -0.46 -9.07
C LEU A 88 4.11 0.63 -10.14
N TYR A 89 2.94 1.22 -10.33
CA TYR A 89 2.74 2.30 -11.28
C TYR A 89 3.28 3.63 -10.72
N LYS A 90 4.12 4.31 -11.51
CA LYS A 90 4.67 5.65 -11.25
C LYS A 90 4.31 6.59 -12.41
N PRO A 91 4.34 7.92 -12.21
CA PRO A 91 4.12 8.88 -13.30
C PRO A 91 5.06 8.67 -14.51
N GLN A 92 6.28 8.18 -14.28
CA GLN A 92 7.27 7.90 -15.33
C GLN A 92 7.07 6.53 -16.01
N GLY A 93 6.15 5.69 -15.52
CA GLY A 93 5.90 4.35 -16.05
C GLY A 93 5.79 3.27 -14.98
N VAL A 94 5.79 2.01 -15.41
CA VAL A 94 5.74 0.83 -14.54
C VAL A 94 7.12 0.53 -13.96
N SER A 95 7.15 0.10 -12.70
CA SER A 95 8.33 -0.42 -12.03
C SER A 95 7.98 -1.72 -11.33
N CYS A 96 8.74 -2.77 -11.63
CA CYS A 96 8.56 -4.04 -10.96
C CYS A 96 9.31 -4.08 -9.62
N ALA A 97 8.77 -4.81 -8.66
CA ALA A 97 9.39 -5.03 -7.36
C ALA A 97 9.23 -6.49 -6.91
N CYS A 98 10.11 -6.92 -6.01
CA CYS A 98 10.15 -8.29 -5.53
C CYS A 98 9.73 -8.37 -4.06
N PRO A 99 9.05 -9.45 -3.64
CA PRO A 99 8.80 -9.73 -2.24
C PRO A 99 10.13 -10.00 -1.51
N ILE A 100 10.07 -9.96 -0.17
CA ILE A 100 11.23 -10.21 0.69
C ILE A 100 11.84 -11.58 0.37
N GLY A 101 13.17 -11.62 0.22
CA GLY A 101 13.94 -12.83 -0.08
C GLY A 101 14.14 -13.12 -1.57
N LEU A 102 13.63 -12.27 -2.46
CA LEU A 102 13.90 -12.32 -3.91
C LEU A 102 14.59 -11.04 -4.38
N GLU A 103 15.34 -11.14 -5.47
CA GLU A 103 16.03 -10.04 -6.13
C GLU A 103 15.50 -9.82 -7.55
N LEU A 104 15.41 -8.55 -7.95
CA LEU A 104 14.99 -8.17 -9.29
C LEU A 104 16.16 -8.38 -10.27
N MET A 105 15.90 -9.09 -11.36
CA MET A 105 16.87 -9.34 -12.41
C MET A 105 17.17 -8.08 -13.24
N ALA A 106 18.22 -8.17 -14.06
CA ALA A 106 18.63 -7.10 -14.98
C ALA A 106 17.58 -6.78 -16.08
N ASP A 107 16.61 -7.66 -16.30
CA ASP A 107 15.44 -7.42 -17.16
C ASP A 107 14.40 -6.48 -16.54
N LEU A 108 14.64 -6.04 -15.29
CA LEU A 108 13.79 -5.14 -14.51
C LEU A 108 12.35 -5.62 -14.31
N SER A 109 12.10 -6.92 -14.49
CA SER A 109 10.74 -7.49 -14.50
C SER A 109 10.64 -8.83 -13.75
N THR A 110 11.68 -9.66 -13.82
CA THR A 110 11.68 -10.98 -13.22
C THR A 110 12.35 -10.97 -11.84
N CYS A 111 11.72 -11.61 -10.86
CA CYS A 111 12.29 -11.81 -9.53
C CYS A 111 12.81 -13.24 -9.39
N ILE A 112 14.03 -13.38 -8.85
CA ILE A 112 14.64 -14.68 -8.57
C ILE A 112 15.08 -14.78 -7.13
N ILE A 113 15.17 -16.01 -6.62
CA ILE A 113 15.83 -16.26 -5.35
C ILE A 113 17.33 -16.08 -5.60
N PRO A 114 18.01 -15.14 -4.92
CA PRO A 114 19.44 -15.02 -5.04
C PRO A 114 20.08 -16.31 -4.58
N ARG A 115 21.02 -16.85 -5.37
CA ARG A 115 21.72 -18.06 -4.95
C ARG A 115 22.47 -17.74 -3.66
N PRO A 116 22.36 -18.56 -2.61
CA PRO A 116 23.21 -18.40 -1.45
C PRO A 116 24.66 -18.52 -1.94
N SER A 117 25.49 -17.54 -1.60
CA SER A 117 26.94 -17.53 -1.86
C SER A 117 27.65 -18.80 -1.36
N CYS A 118 27.00 -19.53 -0.45
CA CYS A 118 27.49 -20.79 0.13
C CYS A 118 27.30 -22.03 -0.78
N CYS A 119 26.37 -22.03 -1.73
CA CYS A 119 26.15 -23.15 -2.64
C CYS A 119 26.80 -22.91 -4.01
N SER A 120 28.07 -22.49 -4.00
CA SER A 120 28.91 -22.79 -5.16
C SER A 120 29.16 -24.30 -5.16
N PRO A 121 28.94 -25.03 -6.27
CA PRO A 121 29.47 -26.39 -6.36
C PRO A 121 30.98 -26.26 -6.18
N ALA A 122 31.51 -26.81 -5.08
CA ALA A 122 32.95 -26.91 -4.90
C ALA A 122 33.48 -27.58 -6.16
N THR A 123 34.25 -26.85 -6.96
CA THR A 123 34.98 -27.41 -8.09
C THR A 123 35.79 -28.54 -7.50
N ARG A 124 35.45 -29.78 -7.87
CA ARG A 124 36.07 -31.00 -7.34
C ARG A 124 37.52 -31.03 -7.79
N THR A 125 38.40 -30.31 -7.11
CA THR A 125 39.84 -30.50 -7.21
C THR A 125 40.14 -31.82 -6.52
N SER A 126 40.59 -32.77 -7.33
CA SER A 126 41.05 -34.09 -6.92
C SER A 126 42.14 -33.97 -5.85
N GLY A 127 41.77 -34.24 -4.60
CA GLY A 127 42.69 -34.26 -3.47
C GLY A 127 42.08 -35.05 -2.32
N ALA A 128 41.96 -36.37 -2.50
CA ALA A 128 41.50 -37.27 -1.46
C ALA A 128 42.53 -37.34 -0.32
N SER A 129 42.22 -36.76 0.83
CA SER A 129 42.83 -37.16 2.11
C SER A 129 41.74 -37.71 3.03
N ARG A 130 41.79 -39.04 3.16
CA ARG A 130 40.92 -39.90 3.95
C ARG A 130 41.11 -39.58 5.44
N TRP A 131 40.10 -39.00 6.09
CA TRP A 131 40.04 -38.92 7.55
C TRP A 131 39.58 -40.27 8.13
N ARG A 132 40.42 -40.91 8.94
CA ARG A 132 40.06 -42.07 9.77
C ARG A 132 39.66 -41.57 11.17
N PRO A 133 38.58 -42.09 11.79
CA PRO A 133 38.28 -41.81 13.18
C PRO A 133 39.08 -42.77 14.08
N THR A 134 39.78 -42.23 15.08
CA THR A 134 40.36 -43.01 16.19
C THR A 134 39.30 -43.22 17.27
N THR A 135 38.93 -44.48 17.51
CA THR A 135 38.19 -44.93 18.69
C THR A 135 39.13 -45.00 19.89
N THR A 136 38.80 -44.29 20.97
CA THR A 136 39.48 -44.38 22.27
C THR A 136 38.73 -45.36 23.17
N THR A 137 39.46 -46.29 23.77
CA THR A 137 39.02 -47.28 24.78
C THR A 137 38.67 -46.61 26.10
#